data_AF-A0A8D3WYZ5-F1
#
_entry.id   AF-A0A8D3WYZ5-F1
#
_cell.length_a   1.000
_cell.length_b   1.000
_cell.length_c   1.000
_cell.angle_alpha   90.00
_cell.angle_beta   90.00
_cell.angle_gamma   90.00
#
_symmetry.space_group_name_H-M   'P 1'
#
loop_
_entity.id
_entity.type
_entity.pdbx_description
1 polymer ?
#
loop_
_entity_poly.entity_id
_entity_poly.type
_entity_poly.pdbx_seq_one_letter_code
_entity_poly.pdbx_strand_id
1 'polypeptide(L)'
;MINECVNYSESIPDDFGGFDKLSFIEDKVKRQPIFRIKYTEHSLGDFPIISPEIYVSDAFREVVFENGLTGFTFYEVWSSQEAEASVEELNPFVRESLDEDVEAHLQAYYGPIIRRVEAESAELTEAGFYEMAPTESVPFYTVATHGYSTLRLPAPPGLDSAYVELVMHADQDPFEDEKYSWIPQVMHQVGSFAVNNMNWIGQWMVFPNQELDRYVDTYERTLTGEKVKLPLQVQPYSPESGFCGVMVVPPLPQCQEAFMMPYLENGKETHGEWPVYFHTLLPLYEEEMEYYFQHGQEALLEKMMENGIEHLFNLHRPNTFKEKRKGFFGRFNK
;
A
#
# COMPACT_ATOMS: atom_id res chain seq x y z
N MET A 1 -36.03 -2.42 -3.00
CA MET A 1 -36.49 -1.24 -3.75
C MET A 1 -35.48 -0.13 -3.51
N ILE A 2 -34.34 -0.22 -4.19
CA ILE A 2 -33.11 0.53 -3.95
C ILE A 2 -33.04 1.80 -4.83
N ASN A 3 -33.77 1.80 -5.95
CA ASN A 3 -33.75 2.85 -6.97
C ASN A 3 -34.89 3.89 -6.85
N GLU A 4 -35.77 3.78 -5.85
CA GLU A 4 -36.92 4.69 -5.72
C GLU A 4 -36.58 6.06 -5.14
N CYS A 5 -35.40 6.18 -4.52
CA CYS A 5 -34.93 7.43 -3.96
C CYS A 5 -34.28 8.33 -5.01
N VAL A 6 -33.87 7.80 -6.17
CA VAL A 6 -33.17 8.58 -7.21
C VAL A 6 -34.18 9.43 -7.99
N ASN A 7 -33.90 10.73 -8.08
CA ASN A 7 -34.59 11.64 -8.97
C ASN A 7 -33.95 11.60 -10.36
N TYR A 8 -34.36 10.62 -11.18
CA TYR A 8 -33.85 10.44 -12.54
C TYR A 8 -34.04 11.65 -13.47
N SER A 9 -34.96 12.58 -13.16
CA SER A 9 -35.16 13.77 -13.98
C SER A 9 -34.20 14.92 -13.67
N GLU A 10 -33.61 14.92 -12.48
CA GLU A 10 -32.60 15.91 -12.04
C GLU A 10 -31.20 15.31 -11.96
N SER A 11 -31.09 13.98 -12.11
CA SER A 11 -29.81 13.28 -12.22
C SER A 11 -29.30 13.33 -13.65
N ILE A 12 -27.99 13.46 -13.83
CA ILE A 12 -27.31 13.40 -15.13
C ILE A 12 -26.67 12.01 -15.22
N PRO A 13 -27.12 11.14 -16.13
CA PRO A 13 -26.51 9.83 -16.30
C PRO A 13 -25.11 9.97 -16.91
N ASP A 14 -24.17 9.15 -16.45
CA ASP A 14 -22.85 9.01 -17.10
C ASP A 14 -22.93 8.02 -18.28
N ASP A 15 -21.82 7.90 -19.02
CA ASP A 15 -21.69 6.97 -20.16
C ASP A 15 -21.58 5.49 -19.73
N PHE A 16 -21.46 5.21 -18.42
CA PHE A 16 -21.10 3.92 -17.84
C PHE A 16 -22.23 3.25 -17.04
N GLY A 17 -23.42 3.84 -17.01
CA GLY A 17 -24.61 3.31 -16.36
C GLY A 17 -24.87 3.83 -14.94
N GLY A 18 -24.14 4.87 -14.53
CA GLY A 18 -24.23 5.59 -13.27
C GLY A 18 -24.70 7.03 -13.51
N PHE A 19 -24.17 8.00 -12.74
CA PHE A 19 -24.59 9.39 -12.83
C PHE A 19 -23.43 10.37 -12.57
N ASP A 20 -23.07 11.20 -13.56
CA ASP A 20 -22.22 12.40 -13.37
C ASP A 20 -22.81 13.39 -12.37
N LYS A 21 -24.14 13.36 -12.20
CA LYS A 21 -24.85 14.07 -11.15
C LYS A 21 -25.95 13.20 -10.60
N LEU A 22 -25.85 12.82 -9.34
CA LEU A 22 -26.89 12.03 -8.67
C LEU A 22 -27.79 12.93 -7.82
N SER A 23 -29.10 12.90 -8.10
CA SER A 23 -30.09 13.66 -7.33
C SER A 23 -31.10 12.72 -6.67
N PHE A 24 -31.64 13.13 -5.53
CA PHE A 24 -32.58 12.32 -4.74
C PHE A 24 -33.95 12.98 -4.56
N ILE A 25 -34.99 12.14 -4.48
CA ILE A 25 -36.34 12.54 -4.10
C ILE A 25 -36.40 12.64 -2.56
N GLU A 26 -36.43 13.87 -2.05
CA GLU A 26 -36.35 14.19 -0.62
C GLU A 26 -37.33 13.36 0.26
N ASP A 27 -38.60 13.31 -0.14
CA ASP A 27 -39.65 12.58 0.60
C ASP A 27 -39.43 11.06 0.67
N LYS A 28 -38.70 10.50 -0.31
CA LYS A 28 -38.37 9.07 -0.36
C LYS A 28 -37.18 8.76 0.53
N VAL A 29 -36.13 9.60 0.46
CA VAL A 29 -34.93 9.50 1.33
C VAL A 29 -35.29 9.63 2.80
N LYS A 30 -36.14 10.59 3.17
CA LYS A 30 -36.60 10.76 4.56
C LYS A 30 -37.27 9.51 5.16
N ARG A 31 -37.83 8.64 4.31
CA ARG A 31 -38.52 7.41 4.73
C ARG A 31 -37.63 6.16 4.64
N GLN A 32 -36.42 6.28 4.10
CA GLN A 32 -35.46 5.19 3.95
C GLN A 32 -34.14 5.59 4.61
N PRO A 33 -33.89 5.17 5.87
CA PRO A 33 -32.71 5.62 6.63
C PRO A 33 -31.39 5.12 6.03
N ILE A 34 -31.42 4.02 5.28
CA ILE A 34 -30.27 3.43 4.58
C ILE A 34 -30.76 2.96 3.20
N PHE A 35 -30.06 3.31 2.14
CA PHE A 35 -30.30 2.78 0.81
C PHE A 35 -28.97 2.59 0.07
N ARG A 36 -28.92 1.58 -0.79
CA ARG A 36 -27.74 1.24 -1.59
C ARG A 36 -28.00 1.67 -3.02
N ILE A 37 -27.00 2.13 -3.76
CA ILE A 37 -27.10 2.42 -5.19
C ILE A 37 -25.95 1.71 -5.89
N LYS A 38 -26.16 1.33 -7.15
CA LYS A 38 -25.06 0.90 -8.01
C LYS A 38 -24.51 2.15 -8.68
N TYR A 39 -23.24 2.43 -8.47
CA TYR A 39 -22.55 3.58 -9.00
C TYR A 39 -21.40 3.12 -9.89
N THR A 40 -21.17 3.82 -10.99
CA THR A 40 -20.18 3.48 -12.02
C THR A 40 -19.50 4.77 -12.49
N GLU A 41 -18.77 5.43 -11.59
CA GLU A 41 -18.15 6.73 -11.87
C GLU A 41 -16.87 6.64 -12.71
N HIS A 42 -16.35 5.42 -12.93
CA HIS A 42 -15.04 5.22 -13.55
C HIS A 42 -15.09 4.26 -14.72
N SER A 43 -14.46 4.68 -15.82
CA SER A 43 -14.06 3.82 -16.93
C SER A 43 -12.59 3.47 -16.81
N LEU A 44 -12.30 2.17 -16.97
CA LEU A 44 -10.94 1.67 -17.18
C LEU A 44 -10.89 1.19 -18.64
N GLY A 45 -10.68 2.13 -19.58
CA GLY A 45 -10.90 1.87 -21.01
C GLY A 45 -12.38 1.57 -21.32
N ASP A 46 -12.67 0.40 -21.89
CA ASP A 46 -14.05 -0.03 -22.24
C ASP A 46 -14.82 -0.70 -21.07
N PHE A 47 -14.24 -0.80 -19.86
CA PHE A 47 -14.84 -1.53 -18.74
C PHE A 47 -15.41 -0.59 -17.66
N PRO A 48 -16.74 -0.64 -17.38
CA PRO A 48 -17.34 0.10 -16.28
C PRO A 48 -17.07 -0.59 -14.93
N ILE A 49 -16.50 0.13 -13.97
CA ILE A 49 -16.31 -0.38 -12.60
C ILE A 49 -17.60 -0.19 -11.80
N ILE A 50 -18.30 -1.27 -11.48
CA ILE A 50 -19.55 -1.23 -10.68
C ILE A 50 -19.20 -1.24 -9.19
N SER A 51 -19.20 -0.07 -8.56
CA SER A 51 -19.07 0.07 -7.10
C SER A 51 -20.45 0.21 -6.45
N PRO A 52 -20.80 -0.62 -5.45
CA PRO A 52 -21.99 -0.38 -4.66
C PRO A 52 -21.76 0.67 -3.58
N GLU A 53 -22.47 1.78 -3.66
CA GLU A 53 -22.43 2.82 -2.63
C GLU A 53 -23.61 2.70 -1.66
N ILE A 54 -23.36 2.99 -0.38
CA ILE A 54 -24.37 2.98 0.68
C ILE A 54 -24.57 4.41 1.17
N TYR A 55 -25.78 4.91 0.99
CA TYR A 55 -26.21 6.23 1.44
C TYR A 55 -27.06 6.09 2.70
N VAL A 56 -26.95 7.09 3.56
CA VAL A 56 -27.70 7.17 4.82
C VAL A 56 -28.25 8.58 5.00
N SER A 57 -29.41 8.69 5.64
CA SER A 57 -30.01 10.00 5.92
C SER A 57 -29.36 10.69 7.12
N ASP A 58 -29.47 12.01 7.20
CA ASP A 58 -29.04 12.77 8.38
C ASP A 58 -29.67 12.26 9.67
N ALA A 59 -30.94 11.88 9.62
CA ALA A 59 -31.64 11.31 10.77
C ALA A 59 -31.01 9.99 11.26
N PHE A 60 -30.48 9.16 10.36
CA PHE A 60 -29.75 7.95 10.75
C PHE A 60 -28.39 8.31 11.39
N ARG A 61 -27.65 9.26 10.79
CA ARG A 61 -26.40 9.77 11.35
C ARG A 61 -26.60 10.33 12.76
N GLU A 62 -27.64 11.11 12.97
CA GLU A 62 -28.01 11.67 14.28
C GLU A 62 -28.26 10.56 15.31
N VAL A 63 -29.03 9.52 14.96
CA VAL A 63 -29.27 8.36 15.83
C VAL A 63 -27.95 7.68 16.22
N VAL A 64 -27.00 7.54 15.28
CA VAL A 64 -25.68 6.96 15.56
C VAL A 64 -24.91 7.80 16.57
N PHE A 65 -24.88 9.12 16.41
CA PHE A 65 -24.21 10.03 17.34
C PHE A 65 -24.88 10.08 18.72
N GLU A 66 -26.20 10.21 18.77
CA GLU A 66 -26.95 10.30 20.03
C GLU A 66 -26.84 9.03 20.89
N ASN A 67 -26.70 7.86 20.26
CA ASN A 67 -26.56 6.59 20.96
C ASN A 67 -25.09 6.19 21.22
N GLY A 68 -24.13 7.06 20.86
CA GLY A 68 -22.71 6.81 21.08
C GLY A 68 -22.18 5.57 20.33
N LEU A 69 -22.77 5.25 19.19
CA LEU A 69 -22.34 4.11 18.38
C LEU A 69 -21.00 4.45 17.68
N THR A 70 -20.02 3.55 17.80
CA THR A 70 -18.67 3.73 17.26
C THR A 70 -18.48 2.94 15.96
N GLY A 71 -17.49 3.33 15.13
CA GLY A 71 -17.15 2.61 13.89
C GLY A 71 -17.85 3.11 12.62
N PHE A 72 -18.53 4.25 12.69
CA PHE A 72 -19.15 4.92 11.54
C PHE A 72 -18.40 6.19 11.19
N THR A 73 -18.12 6.37 9.90
CA THR A 73 -17.66 7.63 9.32
C THR A 73 -18.69 8.07 8.30
N PHE A 74 -19.19 9.30 8.44
CA PHE A 74 -20.20 9.86 7.54
C PHE A 74 -19.57 10.97 6.72
N TYR A 75 -19.70 10.87 5.40
CA TYR A 75 -19.32 11.91 4.46
C TYR A 75 -20.59 12.53 3.87
N GLU A 76 -20.63 13.86 3.80
CA GLU A 76 -21.71 14.54 3.11
C GLU A 76 -21.50 14.39 1.60
N VAL A 77 -22.42 13.71 0.95
CA VAL A 77 -22.35 13.39 -0.49
C VAL A 77 -23.45 14.09 -1.30
N TRP A 78 -24.40 14.75 -0.63
CA TRP A 78 -25.49 15.51 -1.26
C TRP A 78 -26.15 16.46 -0.25
N SER A 79 -26.45 17.70 -0.68
CA SER A 79 -27.25 18.68 0.07
C SER A 79 -28.28 19.35 -0.84
N SER A 80 -29.55 19.36 -0.42
CA SER A 80 -30.61 20.10 -1.15
C SER A 80 -30.55 21.61 -0.95
N GLN A 81 -29.69 22.08 -0.06
CA GLN A 81 -29.63 23.48 0.37
C GLN A 81 -28.48 24.26 -0.26
N GLU A 82 -27.57 23.58 -0.96
CA GLU A 82 -26.43 24.19 -1.61
C GLU A 82 -26.46 23.89 -3.12
N ALA A 83 -26.22 24.92 -3.93
CA ALA A 83 -25.90 24.69 -5.34
C ALA A 83 -24.53 24.02 -5.37
N GLU A 84 -24.44 22.83 -5.99
CA GLU A 84 -23.18 22.11 -6.19
C GLU A 84 -22.12 23.07 -6.72
N ALA A 85 -21.20 23.47 -5.85
CA ALA A 85 -19.86 23.73 -6.30
C ALA A 85 -19.37 22.39 -6.86
N SER A 86 -18.90 22.37 -8.10
CA SER A 86 -18.08 21.26 -8.58
C SER A 86 -16.90 21.15 -7.61
N VAL A 87 -17.02 20.26 -6.63
CA VAL A 87 -15.88 19.87 -5.82
C VAL A 87 -15.09 19.00 -6.77
N GLU A 88 -14.12 19.61 -7.46
CA GLU A 88 -13.02 18.87 -8.06
C GLU A 88 -12.51 17.97 -6.93
N GLU A 89 -12.72 16.65 -7.06
CA GLU A 89 -12.19 15.72 -6.08
C GLU A 89 -10.67 15.83 -6.23
N LEU A 90 -10.05 16.63 -5.35
CA LEU A 90 -8.62 16.95 -5.37
C LEU A 90 -7.73 15.71 -5.37
N ASN A 91 -8.30 14.53 -5.05
CA ASN A 91 -7.60 13.26 -4.96
C ASN A 91 -8.48 12.19 -5.61
N PRO A 92 -8.34 11.90 -6.90
CA PRO A 92 -9.26 10.99 -7.58
C PRO A 92 -9.05 9.56 -7.07
N PHE A 93 -10.12 8.80 -6.85
CA PHE A 93 -9.99 7.41 -6.38
C PHE A 93 -9.10 6.54 -7.30
N VAL A 94 -9.13 6.81 -8.60
CA VAL A 94 -8.22 6.27 -9.61
C VAL A 94 -7.41 7.40 -10.21
N ARG A 95 -6.09 7.28 -10.22
CA ARG A 95 -5.18 8.26 -10.79
C ARG A 95 -4.77 7.82 -12.20
N GLU A 96 -4.98 8.69 -13.20
CA GLU A 96 -4.52 8.43 -14.57
C GLU A 96 -2.98 8.54 -14.67
N SER A 97 -2.41 7.70 -15.52
CA SER A 97 -1.00 7.27 -15.59
C SER A 97 0.07 8.32 -15.27
N LEU A 98 1.05 7.90 -14.47
CA LEU A 98 2.22 8.66 -14.00
C LEU A 98 3.54 8.06 -14.46
N ASP A 99 3.55 7.16 -15.45
CA ASP A 99 4.73 6.35 -15.76
C ASP A 99 5.97 7.22 -15.96
N GLU A 100 5.87 8.31 -16.72
CA GLU A 100 7.00 9.22 -16.95
C GLU A 100 7.47 9.91 -15.67
N ASP A 101 6.54 10.33 -14.79
CA ASP A 101 6.85 11.00 -13.53
C ASP A 101 7.48 10.02 -12.52
N VAL A 102 6.92 8.82 -12.41
CA VAL A 102 7.44 7.73 -11.58
C VAL A 102 8.81 7.30 -12.08
N GLU A 103 8.99 7.13 -13.39
CA GLU A 103 10.29 6.81 -14.00
C GLU A 103 11.32 7.91 -13.72
N ALA A 104 10.94 9.19 -13.84
CA ALA A 104 11.83 10.30 -13.54
C ALA A 104 12.21 10.34 -12.05
N HIS A 105 11.25 10.14 -11.16
CA HIS A 105 11.44 10.09 -9.72
C HIS A 105 12.37 8.94 -9.31
N LEU A 106 12.09 7.71 -9.75
CA LEU A 106 12.91 6.54 -9.47
C LEU A 106 14.34 6.72 -10.01
N GLN A 107 14.50 7.25 -11.22
CA GLN A 107 15.82 7.46 -11.80
C GLN A 107 16.65 8.53 -11.09
N ALA A 108 15.99 9.56 -10.54
CA ALA A 108 16.67 10.62 -9.79
C ALA A 108 17.34 10.09 -8.51
N TYR A 109 16.75 9.08 -7.86
CA TYR A 109 17.20 8.64 -6.54
C TYR A 109 17.85 7.25 -6.51
N TYR A 110 17.45 6.33 -7.38
CA TYR A 110 17.92 4.94 -7.37
C TYR A 110 18.87 4.59 -8.52
N GLY A 111 18.90 5.40 -9.60
CA GLY A 111 19.78 5.17 -10.75
C GLY A 111 19.02 4.83 -12.03
N PRO A 112 19.72 4.58 -13.15
CA PRO A 112 19.09 4.41 -14.45
C PRO A 112 18.23 3.14 -14.50
N ILE A 113 17.03 3.26 -15.08
CA ILE A 113 16.17 2.10 -15.35
C ILE A 113 16.80 1.30 -16.49
N ILE A 114 17.04 0.01 -16.24
CA ILE A 114 17.63 -0.93 -17.19
C ILE A 114 16.61 -1.95 -17.73
N ARG A 115 15.50 -2.13 -17.02
CA ARG A 115 14.43 -3.05 -17.43
C ARG A 115 13.08 -2.51 -16.95
N ARG A 116 12.09 -2.59 -17.83
CA ARG A 116 10.67 -2.41 -17.53
C ARG A 116 9.97 -3.74 -17.82
N VAL A 117 9.28 -4.27 -16.82
CA VAL A 117 8.47 -5.48 -16.91
C VAL A 117 7.02 -5.05 -16.80
N GLU A 118 6.19 -5.40 -17.78
CA GLU A 118 4.76 -5.10 -17.76
C GLU A 118 4.02 -6.05 -16.81
N ALA A 119 2.90 -5.58 -16.26
CA ALA A 119 1.98 -6.40 -15.50
C ALA A 119 1.45 -7.58 -16.35
N GLU A 120 1.15 -8.71 -15.71
CA GLU A 120 0.62 -9.88 -16.42
C GLU A 120 -0.79 -9.63 -17.01
N SER A 121 -1.55 -8.73 -16.40
CA SER A 121 -2.86 -8.31 -16.88
C SER A 121 -3.13 -6.83 -16.56
N ALA A 122 -4.25 -6.30 -17.06
CA ALA A 122 -4.72 -4.95 -16.76
C ALA A 122 -5.56 -4.86 -15.45
N GLU A 123 -5.61 -5.93 -14.65
CA GLU A 123 -6.27 -5.91 -13.34
C GLU A 123 -5.48 -5.04 -12.35
N LEU A 124 -6.16 -4.23 -11.53
CA LEU A 124 -5.51 -3.34 -10.54
C LEU A 124 -4.69 -4.07 -9.47
N THR A 125 -4.90 -5.39 -9.32
CA THR A 125 -4.15 -6.26 -8.42
C THR A 125 -2.81 -6.70 -9.01
N GLU A 126 -2.66 -6.56 -10.32
CA GLU A 126 -1.41 -6.77 -11.04
C GLU A 126 -0.63 -5.46 -11.12
N ALA A 127 0.69 -5.57 -11.01
CA ALA A 127 1.60 -4.46 -11.16
C ALA A 127 2.81 -4.93 -11.95
N GLY A 128 3.38 -4.03 -12.75
CA GLY A 128 4.65 -4.27 -13.40
C GLY A 128 5.82 -3.87 -12.49
N PHE A 129 7.03 -3.93 -13.04
CA PHE A 129 8.25 -3.58 -12.33
C PHE A 129 9.19 -2.71 -13.16
N TYR A 130 9.82 -1.76 -12.49
CA TYR A 130 11.03 -1.10 -12.94
C TYR A 130 12.24 -1.69 -12.22
N GLU A 131 13.31 -1.92 -12.96
CA GLU A 131 14.60 -2.28 -12.41
C GLU A 131 15.63 -1.19 -12.69
N MET A 132 16.28 -0.72 -11.64
CA MET A 132 17.41 0.20 -11.71
C MET A 132 18.74 -0.53 -11.50
N ALA A 133 19.75 -0.17 -12.30
CA ALA A 133 21.11 -0.67 -12.14
C ALA A 133 21.80 -0.08 -10.90
N PRO A 134 22.74 -0.83 -10.28
CA PRO A 134 23.60 -0.29 -9.22
C PRO A 134 24.36 0.97 -9.65
N THR A 135 24.47 1.92 -8.74
CA THR A 135 25.26 3.15 -8.85
C THR A 135 26.31 3.22 -7.74
N GLU A 136 27.16 4.25 -7.73
CA GLU A 136 28.12 4.47 -6.64
C GLU A 136 27.40 4.78 -5.31
N SER A 137 26.29 5.53 -5.34
CA SER A 137 25.50 5.90 -4.16
C SER A 137 24.54 4.79 -3.72
N VAL A 138 24.03 4.01 -4.67
CA VAL A 138 23.13 2.88 -4.44
C VAL A 138 23.77 1.62 -5.04
N PRO A 139 24.67 0.93 -4.31
CA PRO A 139 25.43 -0.19 -4.83
C PRO A 139 24.62 -1.51 -4.85
N PHE A 140 23.33 -1.41 -5.22
CA PHE A 140 22.37 -2.50 -5.28
C PHE A 140 21.52 -2.35 -6.54
N TYR A 141 21.08 -3.47 -7.09
CA TYR A 141 19.92 -3.47 -7.97
C TYR A 141 18.73 -3.00 -7.16
N THR A 142 17.88 -2.17 -7.76
CA THR A 142 16.65 -1.73 -7.11
C THR A 142 15.49 -2.12 -8.00
N VAL A 143 14.44 -2.69 -7.40
CA VAL A 143 13.18 -3.02 -8.06
C VAL A 143 12.12 -2.13 -7.46
N ALA A 144 11.33 -1.49 -8.30
CA ALA A 144 10.14 -0.76 -7.89
C ALA A 144 8.92 -1.33 -8.62
N THR A 145 7.77 -1.41 -7.97
CA THR A 145 6.52 -1.69 -8.69
C THR A 145 6.11 -0.48 -9.52
N HIS A 146 5.30 -0.73 -10.55
CA HIS A 146 4.50 0.30 -11.21
C HIS A 146 3.09 -0.22 -11.42
N GLY A 147 2.12 0.63 -11.09
CA GLY A 147 0.69 0.35 -11.26
C GLY A 147 -0.09 0.35 -9.95
N TYR A 148 0.54 0.03 -8.80
CA TYR A 148 -0.16 0.05 -7.51
C TYR A 148 -0.54 1.46 -7.07
N SER A 149 0.18 2.49 -7.54
CA SER A 149 -0.17 3.89 -7.31
C SER A 149 -1.32 4.40 -8.19
N THR A 150 -1.88 3.56 -9.06
CA THR A 150 -3.09 3.89 -9.85
C THR A 150 -4.33 3.99 -8.95
N LEU A 151 -4.42 3.17 -7.89
CA LEU A 151 -5.57 3.13 -7.00
C LEU A 151 -5.25 3.82 -5.67
N ARG A 152 -6.16 4.68 -5.21
CA ARG A 152 -6.08 5.32 -3.89
C ARG A 152 -6.50 4.33 -2.80
N LEU A 153 -5.55 3.86 -1.99
CA LEU A 153 -5.84 3.00 -0.83
C LEU A 153 -6.37 3.83 0.35
N PRO A 154 -7.25 3.28 1.20
CA PRO A 154 -7.81 4.02 2.32
C PRO A 154 -6.79 4.17 3.44
N ALA A 155 -6.31 5.39 3.68
CA ALA A 155 -5.37 5.70 4.75
C ALA A 155 -6.08 6.13 6.05
N PRO A 156 -5.47 5.91 7.23
CA PRO A 156 -5.96 6.48 8.48
C PRO A 156 -6.05 8.02 8.44
N PRO A 157 -6.97 8.65 9.18
CA PRO A 157 -7.11 10.10 9.20
C PRO A 157 -5.78 10.81 9.53
N GLY A 158 -5.37 11.75 8.67
CA GLY A 158 -4.14 12.53 8.85
C GLY A 158 -2.87 11.88 8.27
N LEU A 159 -3.00 10.78 7.54
CA LEU A 159 -1.93 10.21 6.73
C LEU A 159 -2.27 10.34 5.24
N ASP A 160 -1.38 10.96 4.48
CA ASP A 160 -1.57 11.14 3.04
C ASP A 160 -1.06 9.94 2.22
N SER A 161 -0.81 8.77 2.84
CA SER A 161 -0.14 7.59 2.24
C SER A 161 -1.07 6.63 1.50
N ALA A 162 -1.84 7.14 0.56
CA ALA A 162 -2.87 6.36 -0.12
C ALA A 162 -2.43 5.76 -1.46
N TYR A 163 -1.64 6.48 -2.25
CA TYR A 163 -1.05 5.92 -3.49
C TYR A 163 0.32 5.37 -3.15
N VAL A 164 0.56 4.11 -3.50
CA VAL A 164 1.75 3.38 -3.05
C VAL A 164 2.42 2.67 -4.22
N GLU A 165 3.73 2.81 -4.30
CA GLU A 165 4.61 1.85 -4.96
C GLU A 165 5.53 1.19 -3.94
N LEU A 166 5.94 -0.04 -4.22
CA LEU A 166 6.81 -0.84 -3.39
C LEU A 166 8.22 -0.86 -3.98
N VAL A 167 9.23 -0.80 -3.12
CA VAL A 167 10.64 -0.81 -3.51
C VAL A 167 11.40 -1.91 -2.77
N MET A 168 12.24 -2.66 -3.47
CA MET A 168 13.18 -3.61 -2.88
C MET A 168 14.57 -3.47 -3.51
N HIS A 169 15.59 -3.90 -2.78
CA HIS A 169 16.97 -3.90 -3.26
C HIS A 169 17.52 -5.33 -3.28
N ALA A 170 18.42 -5.58 -4.23
CA ALA A 170 19.09 -6.86 -4.41
C ALA A 170 20.58 -6.65 -4.74
N ASP A 171 21.44 -7.58 -4.34
CA ASP A 171 22.86 -7.56 -4.67
C ASP A 171 23.17 -8.16 -6.05
N GLN A 172 22.18 -8.80 -6.70
CA GLN A 172 22.22 -9.33 -8.06
C GLN A 172 20.93 -8.98 -8.82
N ASP A 173 20.93 -9.16 -10.14
CA ASP A 173 19.77 -8.95 -11.01
C ASP A 173 18.63 -9.92 -10.62
N PRO A 174 17.49 -9.41 -10.14
CA PRO A 174 16.40 -10.23 -9.62
C PRO A 174 15.51 -10.88 -10.67
N PHE A 175 15.64 -10.51 -11.95
CA PHE A 175 14.87 -11.12 -13.04
C PHE A 175 15.69 -12.12 -13.87
N GLU A 176 17.02 -12.07 -13.81
CA GLU A 176 17.90 -13.05 -14.47
C GLU A 176 18.34 -14.19 -13.55
N ASP A 177 18.55 -13.92 -12.26
CA ASP A 177 18.98 -14.93 -11.29
C ASP A 177 17.78 -15.51 -10.54
N GLU A 178 17.47 -16.78 -10.83
CA GLU A 178 16.36 -17.55 -10.25
C GLU A 178 16.34 -17.49 -8.71
N LYS A 179 17.49 -17.34 -8.06
CA LYS A 179 17.63 -17.24 -6.60
C LYS A 179 16.96 -16.00 -6.01
N TYR A 180 16.76 -14.98 -6.83
CA TYR A 180 16.19 -13.68 -6.47
C TYR A 180 14.78 -13.46 -7.04
N SER A 181 14.25 -14.43 -7.80
CA SER A 181 12.90 -14.38 -8.39
C SER A 181 11.78 -14.22 -7.35
N TRP A 182 12.05 -14.53 -6.08
CA TRP A 182 11.10 -14.31 -4.99
C TRP A 182 10.88 -12.82 -4.66
N ILE A 183 11.79 -11.92 -5.05
CA ILE A 183 11.69 -10.47 -4.80
C ILE A 183 10.49 -9.87 -5.52
N PRO A 184 10.37 -9.96 -6.87
CA PRO A 184 9.17 -9.48 -7.54
C PRO A 184 7.91 -10.21 -7.06
N GLN A 185 8.00 -11.50 -6.70
CA GLN A 185 6.86 -12.27 -6.17
C GLN A 185 6.34 -11.72 -4.83
N VAL A 186 7.22 -11.40 -3.87
CA VAL A 186 6.77 -10.86 -2.58
C VAL A 186 6.23 -9.44 -2.73
N MET A 187 6.85 -8.61 -3.59
CA MET A 187 6.36 -7.27 -3.88
C MET A 187 4.94 -7.32 -4.45
N HIS A 188 4.70 -8.21 -5.42
CA HIS A 188 3.37 -8.45 -5.97
C HIS A 188 2.40 -8.99 -4.90
N GLN A 189 2.80 -9.95 -4.07
CA GLN A 189 1.94 -10.48 -3.00
C GLN A 189 1.47 -9.39 -2.03
N VAL A 190 2.38 -8.50 -1.60
CA VAL A 190 2.05 -7.42 -0.66
C VAL A 190 1.15 -6.36 -1.32
N GLY A 191 1.49 -5.90 -2.51
CA GLY A 191 0.69 -4.89 -3.22
C GLY A 191 -0.68 -5.41 -3.62
N SER A 192 -0.74 -6.61 -4.20
CA SER A 192 -2.00 -7.27 -4.57
C SER A 192 -2.88 -7.52 -3.35
N PHE A 193 -2.30 -7.91 -2.20
CA PHE A 193 -3.06 -8.04 -0.94
C PHE A 193 -3.65 -6.71 -0.49
N ALA A 194 -2.86 -5.63 -0.54
CA ALA A 194 -3.34 -4.30 -0.15
C ALA A 194 -4.48 -3.81 -1.04
N VAL A 195 -4.34 -3.95 -2.36
CA VAL A 195 -5.40 -3.60 -3.32
C VAL A 195 -6.65 -4.45 -3.13
N ASN A 196 -6.52 -5.78 -3.08
CA ASN A 196 -7.67 -6.70 -2.96
C ASN A 196 -8.48 -6.47 -1.68
N ASN A 197 -7.81 -6.12 -0.58
CA ASN A 197 -8.45 -5.94 0.71
C ASN A 197 -8.73 -4.47 1.04
N MET A 198 -8.39 -3.54 0.14
CA MET A 198 -8.46 -2.11 0.39
C MET A 198 -7.76 -1.74 1.71
N ASN A 199 -6.52 -2.22 1.88
CA ASN A 199 -5.70 -1.91 3.05
C ASN A 199 -4.65 -0.88 2.67
N TRP A 200 -4.38 0.09 3.54
CA TRP A 200 -3.20 0.95 3.40
C TRP A 200 -1.91 0.18 3.70
N ILE A 201 -0.82 0.70 3.16
CA ILE A 201 0.54 0.26 3.46
C ILE A 201 1.26 1.44 4.13
N GLY A 202 1.86 1.18 5.28
CA GLY A 202 2.57 2.18 6.07
C GLY A 202 3.88 1.66 6.61
N GLN A 203 4.74 2.60 7.00
CA GLN A 203 6.02 2.28 7.61
C GLN A 203 5.85 1.42 8.86
N TRP A 204 6.77 0.48 9.02
CA TRP A 204 6.88 -0.50 10.10
C TRP A 204 5.81 -1.59 10.11
N MET A 205 4.92 -1.63 9.11
CA MET A 205 4.00 -2.75 8.94
C MET A 205 4.75 -4.02 8.55
N VAL A 206 4.37 -5.16 9.15
CA VAL A 206 4.97 -6.47 8.85
C VAL A 206 3.96 -7.34 8.10
N PHE A 207 4.42 -7.94 7.01
CA PHE A 207 3.68 -8.88 6.18
C PHE A 207 4.38 -10.24 6.20
N PRO A 208 3.93 -11.19 7.04
CA PRO A 208 4.48 -12.54 7.08
C PRO A 208 4.06 -13.34 5.84
N ASN A 209 4.99 -14.10 5.26
CA ASN A 209 4.70 -15.00 4.15
C ASN A 209 3.63 -16.03 4.56
N GLN A 210 2.66 -16.29 3.67
CA GLN A 210 1.49 -17.14 3.92
C GLN A 210 0.53 -16.69 5.05
N GLU A 211 0.81 -15.60 5.77
CA GLU A 211 -0.07 -15.06 6.82
C GLU A 211 -0.29 -13.54 6.67
N LEU A 212 -0.50 -13.04 5.44
CA LEU A 212 -0.67 -11.60 5.18
C LEU A 212 -1.84 -10.96 5.96
N ASP A 213 -2.89 -11.72 6.28
CA ASP A 213 -4.01 -11.26 7.11
C ASP A 213 -3.57 -10.78 8.50
N ARG A 214 -2.39 -11.19 8.96
CA ARG A 214 -1.79 -10.70 10.21
C ARG A 214 -1.24 -9.28 10.14
N TYR A 215 -1.39 -8.58 9.03
CA TYR A 215 -1.13 -7.15 9.00
C TYR A 215 -1.93 -6.41 10.10
N VAL A 216 -3.15 -6.88 10.42
CA VAL A 216 -3.99 -6.33 11.50
C VAL A 216 -3.27 -6.38 12.84
N ASP A 217 -2.55 -7.47 13.14
CA ASP A 217 -1.77 -7.62 14.38
C ASP A 217 -0.75 -6.48 14.51
N THR A 218 -0.14 -6.03 13.41
CA THR A 218 0.79 -4.89 13.39
C THR A 218 0.08 -3.59 13.77
N TYR A 219 -1.12 -3.38 13.24
CA TYR A 219 -1.92 -2.19 13.53
C TYR A 219 -2.42 -2.17 14.98
N GLU A 220 -2.98 -3.28 15.47
CA GLU A 220 -3.43 -3.43 16.87
C GLU A 220 -2.29 -3.20 17.85
N ARG A 221 -1.09 -3.70 17.53
CA ARG A 221 0.13 -3.46 18.31
C ARG A 221 0.49 -1.98 18.41
N THR A 222 0.22 -1.21 17.37
CA THR A 222 0.47 0.24 17.33
C THR A 222 -0.58 1.01 18.13
N LEU A 223 -1.83 0.56 18.13
CA LEU A 223 -2.93 1.29 18.77
C LEU A 223 -3.23 0.91 20.22
N THR A 224 -3.19 -0.38 20.55
CA THR A 224 -3.79 -0.90 21.80
C THR A 224 -2.87 -1.85 22.56
N GLY A 225 -1.76 -2.30 21.94
CA GLY A 225 -0.76 -3.16 22.58
C GLY A 225 -1.27 -4.58 22.88
N GLU A 226 -2.30 -5.04 22.16
CA GLU A 226 -2.93 -6.35 22.35
C GLU A 226 -2.12 -7.50 21.70
N LYS A 227 -2.54 -8.76 21.98
CA LYS A 227 -1.71 -9.97 21.85
C LYS A 227 -1.73 -10.57 20.44
N VAL A 228 -0.54 -10.62 19.83
CA VAL A 228 -0.26 -11.46 18.66
C VAL A 228 -0.29 -12.94 19.02
N LYS A 229 -0.95 -13.75 18.20
CA LYS A 229 -0.95 -15.22 18.33
C LYS A 229 0.36 -15.80 17.81
N LEU A 230 1.14 -16.52 18.63
CA LEU A 230 2.38 -17.17 18.17
C LEU A 230 2.32 -18.69 18.36
N PRO A 231 3.13 -19.49 17.64
CA PRO A 231 4.14 -19.09 16.64
C PRO A 231 3.53 -18.65 15.29
N LEU A 232 4.38 -18.11 14.42
CA LEU A 232 4.04 -17.91 13.01
C LEU A 232 4.02 -19.25 12.27
N GLN A 233 3.21 -19.35 11.21
CA GLN A 233 3.10 -20.47 10.29
C GLN A 233 3.61 -20.04 8.92
N VAL A 234 4.88 -19.64 8.89
CA VAL A 234 5.54 -19.13 7.70
C VAL A 234 6.55 -20.13 7.15
N GLN A 235 6.85 -20.00 5.86
CA GLN A 235 7.96 -20.69 5.19
C GLN A 235 8.84 -19.66 4.48
N PRO A 236 10.13 -19.95 4.30
CA PRO A 236 11.00 -19.08 3.53
C PRO A 236 10.50 -18.84 2.10
N TYR A 237 10.67 -17.62 1.59
CA TYR A 237 10.42 -17.31 0.17
C TYR A 237 11.32 -18.10 -0.77
N SER A 238 12.56 -18.36 -0.34
CA SER A 238 13.52 -19.21 -1.03
C SER A 238 14.31 -20.03 0.00
N PRO A 239 14.69 -21.29 -0.31
CA PRO A 239 15.56 -22.10 0.54
C PRO A 239 16.92 -21.45 0.86
N GLU A 240 17.39 -20.53 0.01
CA GLU A 240 18.73 -19.93 0.11
C GLU A 240 18.73 -18.66 0.96
N SER A 241 17.65 -17.88 0.93
CA SER A 241 17.55 -16.61 1.68
C SER A 241 17.11 -16.81 3.13
N GLY A 242 16.19 -17.76 3.36
CA GLY A 242 15.61 -18.01 4.68
C GLY A 242 14.66 -16.92 5.19
N PHE A 243 14.40 -15.86 4.40
CA PHE A 243 13.46 -14.81 4.76
C PHE A 243 12.02 -15.30 4.64
N CYS A 244 11.20 -15.02 5.65
CA CYS A 244 9.85 -15.53 5.81
C CYS A 244 8.78 -14.43 5.82
N GLY A 245 9.17 -13.17 5.62
CA GLY A 245 8.24 -12.04 5.57
C GLY A 245 8.96 -10.75 5.21
N VAL A 246 8.22 -9.65 5.15
CA VAL A 246 8.79 -8.32 4.91
C VAL A 246 8.25 -7.30 5.91
N MET A 247 9.06 -6.31 6.25
CA MET A 247 8.66 -5.11 6.98
C MET A 247 8.77 -3.90 6.08
N VAL A 248 7.77 -3.03 6.10
CA VAL A 248 7.84 -1.74 5.42
C VAL A 248 8.79 -0.83 6.19
N VAL A 249 9.76 -0.23 5.52
CA VAL A 249 10.77 0.64 6.13
C VAL A 249 10.92 1.93 5.33
N PRO A 250 11.46 3.00 5.92
CA PRO A 250 11.91 4.16 5.17
C PRO A 250 12.93 3.76 4.10
N PRO A 251 13.07 4.55 3.02
CA PRO A 251 14.12 4.35 2.03
C PRO A 251 15.51 4.36 2.66
N LEU A 252 16.49 3.89 1.88
CA LEU A 252 17.90 4.09 2.17
C LEU A 252 18.16 5.55 2.58
N PRO A 253 19.00 5.84 3.61
CA PRO A 253 19.25 7.20 4.05
C PRO A 253 19.69 8.16 2.93
N GLN A 254 20.48 7.67 1.97
CA GLN A 254 20.91 8.44 0.79
C GLN A 254 19.80 8.63 -0.27
N CYS A 255 18.69 7.90 -0.17
CA CYS A 255 17.51 7.97 -1.03
C CYS A 255 16.28 8.46 -0.25
N GLN A 256 16.46 9.15 0.88
CA GLN A 256 15.33 9.56 1.73
C GLN A 256 14.28 10.40 0.97
N GLU A 257 14.72 11.23 0.03
CA GLU A 257 13.87 12.06 -0.83
C GLU A 257 13.07 11.22 -1.85
N ALA A 258 13.44 9.96 -2.09
CA ALA A 258 12.67 9.04 -2.93
C ALA A 258 11.35 8.59 -2.29
N PHE A 259 11.18 8.79 -0.98
CA PHE A 259 10.03 8.28 -0.23
C PHE A 259 8.69 8.78 -0.78
N MET A 260 8.66 9.98 -1.34
CA MET A 260 7.44 10.66 -1.71
C MET A 260 7.65 11.42 -3.01
N MET A 261 6.74 11.22 -3.97
CA MET A 261 6.64 12.02 -5.18
C MET A 261 5.35 12.84 -5.12
N PRO A 262 5.44 14.19 -5.19
CA PRO A 262 4.25 15.03 -5.22
C PRO A 262 3.36 14.71 -6.42
N TYR A 263 2.09 15.09 -6.36
CA TYR A 263 1.28 15.06 -7.56
C TYR A 263 1.81 16.07 -8.57
N LEU A 264 2.01 15.63 -9.81
CA LEU A 264 2.42 16.46 -10.92
C LEU A 264 1.31 16.51 -11.96
N GLU A 265 0.83 17.70 -12.29
CA GLU A 265 -0.05 17.93 -13.43
C GLU A 265 0.77 18.61 -14.53
N ASN A 266 0.95 17.94 -15.68
CA ASN A 266 1.80 18.43 -16.77
C ASN A 266 3.22 18.82 -16.31
N GLY A 267 3.81 18.03 -15.40
CA GLY A 267 5.14 18.26 -14.84
C GLY A 267 5.24 19.39 -13.82
N LYS A 268 4.11 19.86 -13.25
CA LYS A 268 4.09 20.87 -12.18
C LYS A 268 3.40 20.34 -10.94
N GLU A 269 4.02 20.59 -9.80
CA GLU A 269 3.44 20.27 -8.50
C GLU A 269 2.10 20.98 -8.29
N THR A 270 1.07 20.20 -7.93
CA THR A 270 -0.24 20.72 -7.53
C THR A 270 -0.39 20.65 -6.01
N HIS A 271 -0.86 21.73 -5.40
CA HIS A 271 -1.04 21.80 -3.95
C HIS A 271 -2.41 21.24 -3.55
N GLY A 272 -2.43 20.35 -2.55
CA GLY A 272 -3.66 19.76 -2.00
C GLY A 272 -3.94 18.33 -2.49
N GLU A 273 -3.13 17.83 -3.42
CA GLU A 273 -3.19 16.47 -3.92
C GLU A 273 -2.27 15.53 -3.15
N TRP A 274 -2.68 14.27 -3.05
CA TRP A 274 -2.04 13.20 -2.30
C TRP A 274 -0.87 12.66 -3.12
N PRO A 275 0.33 12.59 -2.53
CA PRO A 275 1.50 12.15 -3.26
C PRO A 275 1.52 10.63 -3.45
N VAL A 276 2.42 10.16 -4.32
CA VAL A 276 2.78 8.74 -4.40
C VAL A 276 3.86 8.44 -3.37
N TYR A 277 3.65 7.41 -2.57
CA TYR A 277 4.60 6.94 -1.57
C TYR A 277 5.35 5.72 -2.08
N PHE A 278 6.67 5.74 -1.93
CA PHE A 278 7.55 4.65 -2.30
C PHE A 278 8.01 3.94 -1.02
N HIS A 279 7.33 2.85 -0.70
CA HIS A 279 7.54 2.08 0.51
C HIS A 279 8.58 0.99 0.27
N THR A 280 9.70 1.04 1.00
CA THR A 280 10.74 0.03 0.87
C THR A 280 10.38 -1.21 1.69
N LEU A 281 10.48 -2.41 1.10
CA LEU A 281 10.27 -3.67 1.79
C LEU A 281 11.60 -4.27 2.24
N LEU A 282 11.71 -4.50 3.54
CA LEU A 282 12.84 -5.14 4.20
C LEU A 282 12.52 -6.62 4.48
N PRO A 283 13.26 -7.58 3.90
CA PRO A 283 13.09 -9.00 4.22
C PRO A 283 13.41 -9.31 5.69
N LEU A 284 12.56 -10.10 6.33
CA LEU A 284 12.69 -10.55 7.73
C LEU A 284 12.76 -12.07 7.83
N TYR A 285 13.56 -12.55 8.77
CA TYR A 285 13.50 -13.94 9.22
C TYR A 285 12.29 -14.18 10.12
N GLU A 286 11.86 -15.43 10.26
CA GLU A 286 10.77 -15.82 11.16
C GLU A 286 11.03 -15.32 12.59
N GLU A 287 12.21 -15.55 13.14
CA GLU A 287 12.54 -15.16 14.52
C GLU A 287 12.54 -13.63 14.71
N GLU A 288 12.82 -12.86 13.65
CA GLU A 288 12.76 -11.40 13.68
C GLU A 288 11.33 -10.88 13.68
N MET A 289 10.44 -11.50 12.91
CA MET A 289 9.01 -11.19 12.94
C MET A 289 8.39 -11.57 14.28
N GLU A 290 8.71 -12.76 14.82
CA GLU A 290 8.22 -13.15 16.14
C GLU A 290 8.69 -12.16 17.22
N TYR A 291 9.94 -11.72 17.16
CA TYR A 291 10.48 -10.71 18.08
C TYR A 291 9.78 -9.35 17.92
N TYR A 292 9.55 -8.90 16.67
CA TYR A 292 8.76 -7.71 16.39
C TYR A 292 7.37 -7.79 17.02
N PHE A 293 6.66 -8.89 16.80
CA PHE A 293 5.31 -9.05 17.33
C PHE A 293 5.29 -9.10 18.86
N GLN A 294 6.30 -9.70 19.49
CA GLN A 294 6.42 -9.77 20.96
C GLN A 294 6.85 -8.45 21.61
N HIS A 295 7.78 -7.72 21.00
CA HIS A 295 8.50 -6.64 21.65
C HIS A 295 8.31 -5.27 20.99
N GLY A 296 7.82 -5.23 19.76
CA GLY A 296 7.56 -4.03 18.97
C GLY A 296 8.74 -3.63 18.09
N GLN A 297 8.49 -2.62 17.25
CA GLN A 297 9.43 -2.14 16.24
C GLN A 297 10.77 -1.66 16.82
N GLU A 298 10.73 -0.84 17.88
CA GLU A 298 11.93 -0.20 18.43
C GLU A 298 12.92 -1.25 18.94
N ALA A 299 12.41 -2.25 19.66
CA ALA A 299 13.22 -3.35 20.16
C ALA A 299 13.86 -4.15 19.02
N LEU A 300 13.13 -4.43 17.93
CA LEU A 300 13.69 -5.15 16.78
C LEU A 300 14.83 -4.34 16.14
N LEU A 301 14.60 -3.04 15.90
CA LEU A 301 15.59 -2.16 15.28
C LEU A 301 16.85 -2.04 16.16
N GLU A 302 16.71 -1.86 17.47
CA GLU A 302 17.82 -1.89 18.42
C GLU A 302 18.61 -3.20 18.31
N LYS A 303 17.92 -4.34 18.25
CA LYS A 303 18.56 -5.66 18.13
C LYS A 303 19.32 -5.84 16.81
N MET A 304 18.76 -5.36 15.70
CA MET A 304 19.41 -5.40 14.39
C MET A 304 20.68 -4.54 14.38
N MET A 305 20.61 -3.34 14.95
CA MET A 305 21.76 -2.45 15.10
C MET A 305 22.86 -3.04 15.98
N GLU A 306 22.51 -3.61 17.15
CA GLU A 306 23.46 -4.28 18.06
C GLU A 306 24.26 -5.39 17.38
N ASN A 307 23.64 -6.10 16.44
CA ASN A 307 24.26 -7.21 15.73
C ASN A 307 25.10 -6.78 14.51
N GLY A 308 25.19 -5.47 14.25
CA GLY A 308 25.96 -4.91 13.14
C GLY A 308 25.33 -5.22 11.79
N ILE A 309 24.00 -5.24 11.70
CA ILE A 309 23.30 -5.30 10.41
C ILE A 309 23.38 -3.91 9.78
N GLU A 310 24.56 -3.61 9.21
CA GLU A 310 24.89 -2.31 8.59
C GLU A 310 24.23 -2.15 7.21
N HIS A 311 23.94 -3.28 6.56
CA HIS A 311 23.23 -3.33 5.27
C HIS A 311 21.92 -4.09 5.45
N LEU A 312 20.89 -3.38 5.92
CA LEU A 312 19.54 -3.94 6.09
C LEU A 312 19.05 -4.67 4.83
N PHE A 313 19.47 -4.19 3.65
CA PHE A 313 19.07 -4.70 2.34
C PHE A 313 19.97 -5.79 1.76
N ASN A 314 20.98 -6.26 2.51
CA ASN A 314 21.83 -7.36 2.06
C ASN A 314 21.11 -8.70 2.26
N LEU A 315 20.90 -9.43 1.17
CA LEU A 315 20.19 -10.70 1.16
C LEU A 315 20.99 -11.86 1.78
N HIS A 316 22.30 -11.67 1.96
CA HIS A 316 23.20 -12.58 2.68
C HIS A 316 23.47 -12.12 4.11
N ARG A 317 22.69 -11.17 4.64
CA ARG A 317 22.86 -10.72 6.04
C ARG A 317 22.65 -11.88 7.01
N PRO A 318 23.38 -11.94 8.13
CA PRO A 318 23.11 -12.93 9.15
C PRO A 318 21.71 -12.69 9.76
N ASN A 319 21.04 -13.78 10.12
CA ASN A 319 19.84 -13.74 10.95
C ASN A 319 20.16 -13.16 12.34
N THR A 320 19.40 -12.16 12.77
CA THR A 320 19.59 -11.43 14.04
C THR A 320 19.65 -12.37 15.26
N PHE A 321 18.94 -13.50 15.22
CA PHE A 321 18.77 -14.42 16.33
C PHE A 321 19.54 -15.74 16.18
N LYS A 322 20.24 -15.97 15.05
CA LYS A 322 21.13 -17.14 14.91
C LYS A 322 22.56 -16.75 15.27
N GLU A 323 23.18 -17.53 16.16
CA GLU A 323 24.55 -17.28 16.60
C GLU A 323 25.51 -17.22 15.39
N LYS A 324 26.38 -16.19 15.37
CA LYS A 324 27.59 -16.21 14.53
C LYS A 324 28.35 -17.49 14.91
N ARG A 325 28.41 -18.48 14.02
CA ARG A 325 29.31 -19.64 14.19
C ARG A 325 30.71 -19.07 14.42
N LYS A 326 31.19 -19.09 15.66
CA LYS A 326 32.59 -18.79 15.97
C LYS A 326 33.40 -19.80 15.17
N GLY A 327 34.05 -19.33 14.11
CA GLY A 327 34.93 -20.15 13.29
C GLY A 327 35.84 -20.94 14.21
N PHE A 328 35.78 -22.25 14.10
CA PHE A 328 36.66 -23.18 14.77
C PHE A 328 38.04 -23.03 14.12
N PHE A 329 38.74 -21.93 14.39
CA PHE A 329 40.16 -21.81 14.08
C PHE A 329 40.88 -22.75 15.02
N GLY A 330 41.24 -23.91 14.46
CA GLY A 330 42.00 -24.95 15.11
C GLY A 330 43.20 -24.34 15.83
N ARG A 331 43.26 -24.63 17.12
CA ARG A 331 44.41 -24.34 17.97
C ARG A 331 45.50 -25.36 17.63
N PHE A 332 46.19 -25.18 16.51
CA PHE A 332 47.50 -25.79 16.31
C PHE A 332 48.55 -24.81 16.81
N ASN A 333 49.01 -25.03 18.04
CA ASN A 333 50.22 -24.41 18.54
C ASN A 333 51.10 -25.50 19.14
N LYS A 334 52.22 -25.72 18.44
CA LYS A 334 53.46 -26.45 18.74
C LYS A 334 53.44 -27.98 18.70
#